data_AF-A0A2E6MRI9-F1
#
_entry.id   AF-A0A2E6MRI9-F1
#
_cell.length_a   1.000
_cell.length_b   1.000
_cell.length_c   1.000
_cell.angle_alpha   90.00
_cell.angle_beta   90.00
_cell.angle_gamma   90.00
#
_symmetry.space_group_name_H-M   'P 1'
#
loop_
_entity.id
_entity.type
_entity.pdbx_description
1 polymer ?
#
loop_
_entity_poly.entity_id
_entity_poly.type
_entity_poly.pdbx_seq_one_letter_code
_entity_poly.pdbx_strand_id
1 'polypeptide(L)' 'MNKTDRMVQTLAEDYKDKKITRKVDTYEYEDLAVCIRSDQVPASEIAELFTDKAFYKWYSKRYFNKGEKV' A
#
# COMPACT_ATOMS: atom_id res chain seq x y z
N MET A 1 -34.88 -14.23 -5.24
CA MET A 1 -33.82 -13.26 -4.87
C MET A 1 -34.19 -12.64 -3.54
N ASN A 2 -33.35 -12.83 -2.53
CA ASN A 2 -33.62 -12.36 -1.18
C ASN A 2 -33.50 -10.83 -1.10
N LYS A 3 -34.06 -10.18 -0.08
CA LYS A 3 -33.96 -8.71 0.06
C LYS A 3 -32.50 -8.25 0.18
N THR A 4 -31.68 -9.03 0.85
CA THR A 4 -30.24 -8.79 0.99
C THR A 4 -29.51 -8.84 -0.35
N ASP A 5 -29.82 -9.82 -1.20
CA ASP A 5 -29.17 -9.99 -2.50
C ASP A 5 -29.39 -8.78 -3.41
N ARG A 6 -30.61 -8.22 -3.38
CA ARG A 6 -30.95 -6.99 -4.13
C ARG A 6 -30.14 -5.79 -3.64
N MET A 7 -30.04 -5.61 -2.32
CA MET A 7 -29.26 -4.51 -1.75
C MET A 7 -27.78 -4.60 -2.16
N VAL A 8 -27.19 -5.79 -2.06
CA VAL A 8 -25.79 -6.03 -2.44
C VAL A 8 -25.57 -5.73 -3.91
N GLN A 9 -26.49 -6.14 -4.79
CA GLN A 9 -26.39 -5.91 -6.23
C GLN A 9 -26.48 -4.41 -6.58
N THR A 10 -27.40 -3.66 -5.96
CA THR A 10 -27.50 -2.21 -6.16
C THR A 10 -26.24 -1.47 -5.72
N LEU A 11 -25.66 -1.85 -4.57
CA LEU A 11 -24.40 -1.29 -4.12
C LEU A 11 -23.25 -1.65 -5.07
N ALA A 12 -23.20 -2.88 -5.57
CA ALA A 12 -22.16 -3.28 -6.53
C ALA A 12 -22.25 -2.49 -7.84
N GLU A 13 -23.47 -2.27 -8.37
CA GLU A 13 -23.69 -1.48 -9.58
C GLU A 13 -23.33 0.00 -9.39
N ASP A 14 -23.71 0.61 -8.27
CA ASP A 14 -23.40 2.03 -7.97
C ASP A 14 -21.89 2.30 -7.79
N TYR A 15 -21.12 1.29 -7.37
CA TYR A 15 -19.68 1.42 -7.13
C TYR A 15 -18.81 0.86 -8.26
N LYS A 16 -19.41 0.29 -9.32
CA LYS A 16 -18.69 -0.36 -10.44
C LYS A 16 -17.69 0.57 -11.14
N ASP A 17 -18.08 1.83 -11.36
CA ASP A 17 -17.27 2.82 -12.08
C ASP A 17 -16.50 3.75 -11.12
N LYS A 18 -16.70 3.62 -9.80
CA LYS A 18 -16.00 4.41 -8.80
C LYS A 18 -14.60 3.82 -8.62
N LYS A 19 -13.58 4.67 -8.75
CA LYS A 19 -12.20 4.27 -8.46
C LYS A 19 -12.10 3.83 -7.01
N ILE A 20 -11.88 2.54 -6.78
CA ILE A 20 -11.65 1.99 -5.44
C ILE A 20 -10.30 2.52 -4.95
N THR A 21 -10.32 3.64 -4.23
CA THR A 21 -9.17 4.11 -3.46
C THR A 21 -9.18 3.38 -2.13
N ARG A 22 -8.81 2.10 -2.13
CA ARG A 22 -8.50 1.43 -0.86
C ARG A 22 -7.43 2.28 -0.19
N LYS A 23 -7.71 2.81 1.01
CA LYS A 23 -6.63 3.28 1.87
C LYS A 23 -5.80 2.03 2.12
N VAL A 24 -4.65 1.95 1.45
CA VAL A 24 -3.60 1.03 1.91
C VAL A 24 -3.31 1.52 3.31
N ASP A 25 -3.56 0.70 4.33
CA ASP A 25 -3.24 1.06 5.71
C ASP A 25 -1.73 1.28 5.76
N THR A 26 -1.30 2.54 5.63
CA THR A 26 0.11 2.91 5.57
C THR A 26 0.78 2.84 6.94
N TYR A 27 0.01 2.57 8.00
CA TYR A 27 0.53 2.38 9.35
C TYR A 27 1.62 1.29 9.35
N GLU A 28 1.35 0.15 8.71
CA GLU A 28 2.34 -0.92 8.59
C GLU A 28 3.57 -0.51 7.76
N TYR A 29 3.41 0.38 6.78
CA TYR A 29 4.52 0.83 5.95
C TYR A 29 5.48 1.76 6.70
N GLU A 30 4.97 2.58 7.62
CA GLU A 30 5.81 3.45 8.44
C GLU A 30 6.65 2.63 9.44
N ASP A 31 6.03 1.68 10.13
CA ASP A 31 6.74 0.79 11.06
C ASP A 31 7.82 -0.04 10.34
N LEU A 32 7.49 -0.62 9.18
CA LEU A 32 8.45 -1.35 8.36
C LEU A 32 9.61 -0.45 7.89
N ALA A 33 9.30 0.78 7.48
CA ALA A 33 10.33 1.73 7.06
C ALA A 33 11.27 2.13 8.20
N VAL A 34 10.76 2.26 9.44
CA VAL A 34 11.58 2.49 10.63
C VAL A 34 12.52 1.30 10.87
N CYS A 35 12.02 0.06 10.79
CA CYS A 35 12.82 -1.15 10.97
C CYS A 35 13.93 -1.25 9.90
N ILE A 36 13.61 -0.98 8.64
CA ILE A 36 14.59 -0.98 7.53
C ILE A 36 15.67 0.09 7.75
N ARG A 37 15.27 1.31 8.13
CA ARG A 37 16.18 2.45 8.32
C ARG A 37 17.05 2.36 9.56
N SER A 38 16.68 1.51 10.51
CA SER A 38 17.44 1.25 11.74
C SER A 38 18.28 -0.03 11.67
N ASP A 39 18.43 -0.62 10.47
CA ASP A 39 19.19 -1.86 10.22
C ASP A 39 18.74 -3.03 11.12
N GLN A 40 17.48 -3.03 11.57
CA GLN A 40 16.94 -4.13 12.39
C GLN A 40 16.62 -5.38 11.56
N VAL A 41 16.55 -5.25 10.24
CA VAL A 41 16.10 -6.28 9.31
C VAL A 41 17.23 -6.61 8.33
N PRO A 42 17.58 -7.89 8.12
CA PRO A 42 18.63 -8.28 7.18
C PRO A 42 18.23 -7.97 5.73
N ALA A 43 19.22 -7.71 4.87
CA ALA A 43 19.00 -7.33 3.48
C ALA A 43 18.18 -8.34 2.66
N SER A 44 18.24 -9.63 3.01
CA SER A 44 17.44 -10.68 2.37
C SER A 44 15.94 -10.47 2.59
N GLU A 45 15.54 -10.14 3.81
CA GLU A 45 14.13 -9.90 4.17
C GLU A 45 13.64 -8.56 3.62
N ILE A 46 14.53 -7.56 3.56
CA ILE A 46 14.22 -6.28 2.89
C ILE A 46 13.90 -6.53 1.41
N ALA A 47 14.65 -7.40 0.73
CA ALA A 47 14.39 -7.70 -0.67
C ALA A 47 12.99 -8.30 -0.89
N GLU A 48 12.50 -9.13 0.04
CA GLU A 48 11.14 -9.69 0.00
C GLU A 48 10.07 -8.61 0.17
N LEU A 49 10.25 -7.69 1.13
CA LEU A 49 9.34 -6.55 1.33
C LEU A 49 9.25 -5.65 0.08
N PHE A 50 10.36 -5.48 -0.63
CA PHE A 50 10.44 -4.66 -1.84
C PHE A 50 9.84 -5.33 -3.09
N THR A 51 9.38 -6.59 -2.99
CA THR A 51 8.58 -7.22 -4.06
C THR A 51 7.18 -6.63 -4.18
N ASP A 52 6.64 -6.06 -3.08
CA ASP A 52 5.39 -5.31 -3.12
C ASP A 52 5.62 -3.95 -3.81
N LYS A 53 5.07 -3.82 -5.02
CA LYS A 53 5.15 -2.60 -5.82
C LYS A 53 4.52 -1.39 -5.14
N ALA A 54 3.48 -1.58 -4.32
CA ALA A 54 2.83 -0.49 -3.60
C ALA A 54 3.76 0.04 -2.50
N PHE A 55 4.34 -0.86 -1.70
CA PHE A 55 5.34 -0.52 -0.69
C PHE A 55 6.56 0.15 -1.32
N TYR A 56 7.14 -0.45 -2.37
CA TYR A 56 8.29 0.11 -3.07
C TYR A 56 8.03 1.52 -3.59
N LYS A 57 6.88 1.76 -4.25
CA LYS A 57 6.52 3.08 -4.77
C LYS A 57 6.34 4.10 -3.65
N TRP A 58 5.77 3.69 -2.52
CA TRP A 58 5.62 4.55 -1.35
C TRP A 58 6.98 4.89 -0.72
N TYR A 59 7.81 3.87 -0.49
CA TYR A 59 9.13 3.99 0.13
C TYR A 59 10.09 4.83 -0.73
N SER A 60 10.18 4.54 -2.03
CA SER A 60 11.00 5.31 -2.98
C SER A 60 10.56 6.78 -3.08
N LYS A 61 9.26 7.05 -3.14
CA LYS A 61 8.75 8.43 -3.15
C LYS A 61 9.15 9.21 -1.89
N ARG A 62 9.22 8.53 -0.74
CA ARG A 62 9.52 9.15 0.55
C ARG A 62 11.02 9.34 0.79
N TYR A 63 11.84 8.37 0.40
CA TYR A 63 13.27 8.34 0.75
C TYR A 63 14.22 8.53 -0.45
N PHE A 64 13.80 8.26 -1.69
CA PHE A 64 14.66 8.36 -2.89
C PHE A 64 14.43 9.62 -3.72
N ASN A 65 13.32 10.35 -3.52
CA ASN A 65 13.02 11.59 -4.25
C ASN A 65 13.79 12.84 -3.76
N LYS A 66 14.90 12.66 -3.04
CA LYS A 66 15.83 13.76 -2.82
C LYS A 66 16.71 13.95 -4.05
N GLY A 67 16.26 14.80 -4.97
CA GLY A 67 17.13 15.51 -5.90
C GLY A 67 17.99 16.54 -5.16
N GLU A 68 18.73 16.12 -4.14
CA GLU A 68 19.75 16.93 -3.47
C GLU A 68 21.06 16.62 -4.19
N LYS A 69 21.45 17.57 -5.05
CA LYS A 69 22.73 17.58 -5.76
C LYS A 69 23.85 17.36 -4.75
N VAL A 70 24.61 16.28 -4.93
CA VAL A 70 26.02 16.26 -4.55
C VAL A 70 26.82 17.13 -5.50
#